data_AF-A0A4Q0J2W4-F1
#
_entry.id   AF-A0A4Q0J2W4-F1
#
_cell.length_a   1.000
_cell.length_b   1.000
_cell.length_c   1.000
_cell.angle_alpha   90.00
_cell.angle_beta   90.00
_cell.angle_gamma   90.00
#
_symmetry.space_group_name_H-M   'P 1'
#
loop_
_entity.id
_entity.type
_entity.pdbx_description
1 polymer ?
#
loop_
_entity_poly.entity_id
_entity_poly.type
_entity_poly.pdbx_seq_one_letter_code
_entity_poly.pdbx_strand_id
1 'polypeptide(L)'
;MKNLFICIAIIITSVLNIEAVIPNELNYQVMALDPTTGKVLSNQKVSIEMALLKGINGEKIWSQTFDTETDEAGICAITLDVTEVDWNTPDLYMSTIINENDCGSAKLCSVPYSIQAKTIDGVITRRDLIGTWASEENEGFFKINFNNDGTASCIYKNGSSADLYYSI
;
A
#
# COMPACT_ATOMS: atom_id res chain seq x y z
N MET A 1 1.30 38.45 21.16
CA MET A 1 1.00 37.07 21.62
C MET A 1 0.35 36.19 20.54
N LYS A 2 -0.52 36.71 19.65
CA LYS A 2 -1.15 35.93 18.57
C LYS A 2 -0.17 35.19 17.65
N ASN A 3 0.94 35.82 17.30
CA ASN A 3 1.96 35.24 16.40
C ASN A 3 2.75 34.10 17.07
N LEU A 4 2.86 34.10 18.41
CA LEU A 4 3.52 33.02 19.15
C LEU A 4 2.67 31.75 19.17
N PHE A 5 1.35 31.89 19.30
CA PHE A 5 0.42 30.75 19.19
C PHE A 5 0.45 30.09 17.80
N ILE A 6 0.59 30.89 16.74
CA ILE A 6 0.67 30.38 15.36
C ILE A 6 1.97 29.59 15.15
N CYS A 7 3.11 30.10 15.63
CA CYS A 7 4.38 29.36 15.56
C CYS A 7 4.33 28.03 16.31
N ILE A 8 3.70 28.00 17.49
CA ILE A 8 3.55 26.77 18.28
C ILE A 8 2.64 25.77 17.56
N ALA A 9 1.54 26.24 16.95
CA ALA A 9 0.64 25.37 16.19
C ALA A 9 1.33 24.72 14.97
N ILE A 10 2.16 25.47 14.24
CA ILE A 10 2.90 24.97 13.06
C ILE A 10 3.92 23.88 13.45
N ILE A 11 4.63 24.07 14.59
CA ILE A 11 5.61 23.11 15.09
C ILE A 11 4.93 21.81 15.58
N ILE A 12 3.71 21.91 16.10
CA ILE A 12 2.95 20.73 16.55
C ILE A 12 2.40 19.93 15.35
N THR A 13 2.07 20.58 14.23
CA THR A 13 1.57 19.87 13.03
C THR A 13 2.67 19.19 12.21
N SER A 14 3.92 19.63 12.31
CA SER A 14 5.04 19.05 11.54
C SER A 14 5.65 17.78 12.16
N VAL A 15 5.19 17.35 13.33
CA VAL A 15 5.63 16.11 14.01
C VAL A 15 4.65 14.95 13.85
N LEU A 16 3.66 15.07 12.97
CA LEU A 16 2.81 13.95 12.58
C LEU A 16 3.64 12.99 11.70
N ASN A 17 4.36 12.08 12.35
CA ASN A 17 5.00 10.97 11.68
C ASN A 17 3.91 10.12 11.02
N ILE A 18 3.98 9.99 9.70
CA ILE A 18 3.18 9.03 8.95
C ILE A 18 3.74 7.66 9.31
N GLU A 19 3.09 6.94 10.21
CA GLU A 19 3.42 5.55 10.47
C GLU A 19 3.01 4.74 9.24
N ALA A 20 4.00 4.09 8.63
CA ALA A 20 3.74 3.15 7.55
C ALA A 20 2.93 1.99 8.10
N VAL A 21 1.78 1.71 7.47
CA VAL A 21 0.98 0.55 7.82
C VAL A 21 1.76 -0.70 7.43
N ILE A 22 2.10 -1.49 8.45
CA ILE A 22 2.71 -2.81 8.29
C ILE A 22 1.67 -3.77 7.70
N PRO A 23 1.97 -4.46 6.60
CA PRO A 23 1.06 -5.47 6.06
C PRO A 23 1.02 -6.69 6.98
N ASN A 24 -0.17 -7.23 7.20
CA ASN A 24 -0.35 -8.52 7.87
C ASN A 24 -0.31 -9.67 6.86
N GLU A 25 -0.77 -9.41 5.64
CA GLU A 25 -0.85 -10.40 4.57
C GLU A 25 -0.25 -9.85 3.26
N LEU A 26 0.36 -10.71 2.47
CA LEU A 26 0.82 -10.41 1.11
C LEU A 26 0.33 -11.46 0.13
N ASN A 27 -0.44 -11.04 -0.86
CA ASN A 27 -0.83 -11.92 -1.97
C ASN A 27 0.29 -11.99 -3.01
N TYR A 28 0.66 -13.20 -3.40
CA TYR A 28 1.74 -13.48 -4.34
C TYR A 28 1.25 -14.42 -5.45
N GLN A 29 1.75 -14.20 -6.67
CA GLN A 29 1.59 -15.14 -7.78
C GLN A 29 2.94 -15.73 -8.12
N VAL A 30 3.01 -17.06 -8.14
CA VAL A 30 4.22 -17.81 -8.45
C VAL A 30 4.00 -18.57 -9.74
N MET A 31 4.84 -18.32 -10.73
CA MET A 31 4.90 -19.10 -11.97
C MET A 31 5.99 -20.16 -11.83
N ALA A 32 5.59 -21.42 -11.78
CA ALA A 32 6.52 -22.53 -11.65
C ALA A 32 7.02 -22.97 -13.03
N LEU A 33 8.34 -22.94 -13.20
CA LEU A 33 9.03 -23.37 -14.40
C LEU A 33 9.93 -24.56 -14.10
N ASP A 34 10.05 -25.48 -15.05
CA ASP A 34 11.05 -26.53 -15.01
C ASP A 34 12.43 -25.88 -15.11
N PRO A 35 13.32 -26.07 -14.12
CA PRO A 35 14.59 -25.36 -14.05
C PRO A 35 15.57 -25.78 -15.16
N THR A 36 15.38 -26.94 -15.77
CA THR A 36 16.27 -27.46 -16.83
C THR A 36 15.81 -27.02 -18.21
N THR A 37 14.50 -27.03 -18.46
CA THR A 37 13.92 -26.78 -19.78
C THR A 37 13.31 -25.40 -19.93
N GLY A 38 13.09 -24.68 -18.82
CA GLY A 38 12.36 -23.40 -18.78
C GLY A 38 10.88 -23.51 -19.13
N LYS A 39 10.35 -24.74 -19.25
CA LYS A 39 8.94 -24.97 -19.59
C LYS A 39 8.06 -24.76 -18.37
N VAL A 40 6.84 -24.34 -18.62
CA VAL A 40 5.81 -24.20 -17.61
C VAL A 40 5.48 -25.54 -16.96
N LEU A 41 5.48 -25.58 -15.63
CA LEU A 41 4.98 -26.72 -14.85
C LEU A 41 3.46 -26.59 -14.72
N SER A 42 2.74 -27.02 -15.75
CA SER A 42 1.28 -26.91 -15.86
C SER A 42 0.55 -28.05 -15.15
N ASN A 43 -0.48 -27.74 -14.35
CA ASN A 43 -1.28 -28.72 -13.60
C ASN A 43 -0.41 -29.72 -12.82
N GLN A 44 0.60 -29.19 -12.11
CA GLN A 44 1.53 -30.00 -11.31
C GLN A 44 1.45 -29.63 -9.84
N LYS A 45 1.58 -30.65 -8.98
CA LYS A 45 1.80 -30.43 -7.57
C LYS A 45 3.18 -29.84 -7.35
N VAL A 46 3.25 -28.76 -6.60
CA VAL A 46 4.49 -28.05 -6.27
C VAL A 46 4.52 -27.74 -4.78
N SER A 47 5.70 -27.89 -4.19
CA SER A 47 5.99 -27.39 -2.85
C SER A 47 6.77 -26.08 -2.97
N ILE A 48 6.25 -25.03 -2.37
CA ILE A 48 6.79 -23.67 -2.48
C ILE A 48 7.17 -23.20 -1.09
N GLU A 49 8.44 -22.84 -0.89
CA GLU A 49 8.88 -22.10 0.28
C GLU A 49 9.16 -20.64 -0.11
N MET A 50 8.48 -19.73 0.57
CA MET A 50 8.72 -18.30 0.49
C MET A 50 9.48 -17.88 1.74
N ALA A 51 10.53 -17.09 1.58
CA ALA A 51 11.38 -16.69 2.70
C ALA A 51 11.81 -15.23 2.60
N LEU A 52 11.90 -14.56 3.75
CA LEU A 52 12.52 -13.23 3.86
C LEU A 52 13.95 -13.37 4.36
N LEU A 53 14.87 -12.74 3.64
CA LEU A 53 16.30 -12.72 3.94
C LEU A 53 16.76 -11.30 4.30
N LYS A 54 17.66 -11.19 5.28
CA LYS A 54 18.34 -9.93 5.64
C LYS A 54 19.60 -9.75 4.79
N GLY A 55 19.46 -9.15 3.61
CA GLY A 55 20.48 -9.14 2.56
C GLY A 55 20.35 -10.33 1.61
N ILE A 56 20.90 -10.20 0.40
CA ILE A 56 20.67 -11.15 -0.72
C ILE A 56 21.06 -12.60 -0.43
N ASN A 57 22.09 -12.82 0.39
CA ASN A 57 22.54 -14.13 0.86
C ASN A 57 22.56 -14.16 2.40
N GLY A 58 21.67 -13.39 3.01
CA GLY A 58 21.63 -13.18 4.44
C GLY A 58 20.94 -14.28 5.21
N GLU A 59 20.78 -14.03 6.51
CA GLU A 59 19.99 -14.89 7.38
C GLU A 59 18.50 -14.85 6.98
N LYS A 60 17.86 -16.03 7.04
CA LYS A 60 16.43 -16.19 6.89
C LYS A 60 15.71 -15.75 8.16
N ILE A 61 14.97 -14.65 8.08
CA ILE A 61 14.27 -14.06 9.24
C ILE A 61 12.81 -14.53 9.34
N TRP A 62 12.23 -14.99 8.22
CA TRP A 62 10.86 -15.50 8.15
C TRP A 62 10.76 -16.47 6.97
N SER A 63 9.89 -17.47 7.10
CA SER A 63 9.57 -18.39 6.00
C SER A 63 8.20 -19.03 6.15
N GLN A 64 7.56 -19.32 5.03
CA GLN A 64 6.31 -20.06 4.97
C GLN A 64 6.32 -21.02 3.77
N THR A 65 5.81 -22.23 4.00
CA THR A 65 5.77 -23.30 3.00
C THR A 65 4.33 -23.61 2.60
N PHE A 66 4.13 -23.90 1.32
CA PHE A 66 2.84 -24.22 0.72
C PHE A 66 2.98 -25.46 -0.16
N ASP A 67 2.07 -26.40 0.01
CA ASP A 67 1.87 -27.48 -0.95
C ASP A 67 0.61 -27.17 -1.77
N THR A 68 0.81 -26.88 -3.06
CA THR A 68 -0.26 -26.43 -3.95
C THR A 68 -0.17 -27.10 -5.31
N GLU A 69 -1.12 -26.82 -6.18
CA GLU A 69 -1.16 -27.27 -7.57
C GLU A 69 -1.21 -26.06 -8.49
N THR A 70 -0.37 -26.05 -9.52
CA THR A 70 -0.33 -25.00 -10.52
C THR A 70 -1.49 -25.11 -11.51
N ASP A 71 -1.89 -24.00 -12.12
CA ASP A 71 -2.90 -23.99 -13.17
C ASP A 71 -2.34 -24.40 -14.55
N GLU A 72 -3.17 -24.25 -15.60
CA GLU A 72 -2.76 -24.54 -16.97
C GLU A 72 -1.56 -23.69 -17.44
N ALA A 73 -1.44 -22.46 -16.93
CA ALA A 73 -0.33 -21.55 -17.19
C ALA A 73 0.86 -21.75 -16.23
N GLY A 74 0.80 -22.76 -15.35
CA GLY A 74 1.82 -23.06 -14.35
C GLY A 74 1.88 -22.03 -13.22
N ILE A 75 0.80 -21.30 -13.00
CA ILE A 75 0.70 -20.25 -11.98
C ILE A 75 -0.02 -20.81 -10.76
N CYS A 76 0.38 -20.36 -9.57
CA CYS A 76 -0.38 -20.54 -8.34
C CYS A 76 -0.43 -19.22 -7.57
N ALA A 77 -1.57 -18.96 -6.93
CA ALA A 77 -1.74 -17.83 -6.04
C ALA A 77 -1.57 -18.31 -4.59
N ILE A 78 -0.77 -17.59 -3.82
CA ILE A 78 -0.51 -17.86 -2.41
C ILE A 78 -0.68 -16.57 -1.61
N THR A 79 -1.08 -16.70 -0.35
CA THR A 79 -1.18 -15.59 0.59
C THR A 79 -0.20 -15.82 1.72
N LEU A 80 0.73 -14.90 1.89
CA LEU A 80 1.75 -14.94 2.92
C LEU A 80 1.22 -14.28 4.18
N ASP A 81 1.34 -14.95 5.34
CA ASP A 81 1.10 -14.33 6.64
C ASP A 81 2.41 -13.74 7.17
N VAL A 82 2.49 -12.41 7.11
CA VAL A 82 3.69 -11.63 7.44
C VAL A 82 3.46 -10.75 8.67
N THR A 83 2.48 -11.10 9.50
CA THR A 83 2.13 -10.37 10.73
C THR A 83 3.30 -10.28 11.71
N GLU A 84 4.14 -11.33 11.77
CA GLU A 84 5.29 -11.40 12.69
C GLU A 84 6.60 -10.84 12.10
N VAL A 85 6.57 -10.33 10.86
CA VAL A 85 7.78 -9.81 10.19
C VAL A 85 8.16 -8.44 10.75
N ASP A 86 9.43 -8.28 11.14
CA ASP A 86 9.98 -6.96 11.48
C ASP A 86 10.36 -6.16 10.23
N TRP A 87 9.42 -5.34 9.76
CA TRP A 87 9.58 -4.47 8.60
C TRP A 87 10.57 -3.32 8.80
N ASN A 88 11.07 -3.09 10.02
CA ASN A 88 12.16 -2.14 10.24
C ASN A 88 13.53 -2.72 9.86
N THR A 89 13.60 -4.01 9.55
CA THR A 89 14.82 -4.65 9.07
C THR A 89 15.24 -4.03 7.74
N PRO A 90 16.43 -3.40 7.65
CA PRO A 90 16.91 -2.86 6.38
C PRO A 90 17.27 -3.99 5.40
N ASP A 91 17.16 -3.68 4.11
CA ASP A 91 17.59 -4.56 3.01
C ASP A 91 16.96 -5.97 3.04
N LEU A 92 15.63 -6.03 3.04
CA LEU A 92 14.88 -7.28 2.91
C LEU A 92 14.87 -7.81 1.48
N TYR A 93 14.99 -9.13 1.35
CA TYR A 93 14.88 -9.86 0.09
C TYR A 93 13.86 -10.98 0.22
N MET A 94 13.02 -11.17 -0.80
CA MET A 94 12.11 -12.31 -0.91
C MET A 94 12.79 -13.40 -1.72
N SER A 95 13.03 -14.55 -1.10
CA SER A 95 13.53 -15.78 -1.72
C SER A 95 12.37 -16.73 -2.01
N THR A 96 12.49 -17.47 -3.11
CA THR A 96 11.49 -18.46 -3.51
C THR A 96 12.18 -19.77 -3.84
N ILE A 97 11.72 -20.85 -3.24
CA ILE A 97 12.20 -22.21 -3.48
C ILE A 97 11.02 -23.04 -3.95
N ILE A 98 11.17 -23.73 -5.09
CA ILE A 98 10.12 -24.58 -5.66
C ILE A 98 10.66 -26.00 -5.79
N ASN A 99 10.01 -26.96 -5.15
CA ASN A 99 10.44 -28.37 -5.13
C ASN A 99 11.94 -28.50 -4.78
N GLU A 100 12.37 -27.83 -3.72
CA GLU A 100 13.77 -27.79 -3.23
C GLU A 100 14.77 -27.04 -4.14
N ASN A 101 14.32 -26.46 -5.26
CA ASN A 101 15.17 -25.68 -6.15
C ASN A 101 15.04 -24.18 -5.87
N ASP A 102 16.16 -23.52 -5.59
CA ASP A 102 16.23 -22.08 -5.43
C ASP A 102 15.91 -21.37 -6.76
N CYS A 103 14.86 -20.55 -6.76
CA CYS A 103 14.40 -19.77 -7.91
C CYS A 103 14.93 -18.33 -7.89
N GLY A 104 15.81 -18.01 -6.94
CA GLY A 104 16.42 -16.70 -6.75
C GLY A 104 15.74 -15.85 -5.68
N SER A 105 16.37 -14.71 -5.42
CA SER A 105 15.91 -13.74 -4.41
C SER A 105 15.77 -12.34 -5.01
N ALA A 106 14.66 -11.68 -4.75
CA ALA A 106 14.37 -10.31 -5.20
C ALA A 106 14.37 -9.34 -4.01
N LYS A 107 14.99 -8.16 -4.16
CA LYS A 107 14.95 -7.13 -3.13
C LYS A 107 13.52 -6.61 -2.96
N LEU A 108 13.03 -6.59 -1.72
CA LEU A 108 11.79 -5.88 -1.40
C LEU A 108 12.07 -4.39 -1.39
N CYS A 109 11.48 -3.70 -2.35
CA CYS A 109 11.51 -2.24 -2.44
C CYS A 109 10.16 -1.71 -1.96
N SER A 110 10.16 -0.64 -1.17
CA SER A 110 8.92 0.08 -0.85
C SER A 110 8.32 0.61 -2.15
N VAL A 111 7.11 0.18 -2.47
CA VAL A 111 6.36 0.81 -3.55
C VAL A 111 5.80 2.14 -3.01
N PRO A 112 5.89 3.26 -3.75
CA PRO A 112 5.51 4.58 -3.23
C PRO A 112 4.04 4.76 -2.83
N TYR A 113 3.15 3.79 -3.12
CA TYR A 113 1.70 4.04 -3.18
C TYR A 113 0.80 3.05 -2.44
N SER A 114 1.28 1.91 -1.93
CA SER A 114 0.40 0.91 -1.30
C SER A 114 0.26 1.03 0.22
N ILE A 115 1.12 1.81 0.88
CA ILE A 115 1.14 1.91 2.35
C ILE A 115 -0.01 2.78 2.89
N GLN A 116 -0.56 3.69 2.07
CA GLN A 116 -1.68 4.56 2.47
C GLN A 116 -3.07 3.91 2.32
N ALA A 117 -3.16 2.72 1.70
CA ALA A 117 -4.44 2.13 1.32
C ALA A 117 -5.31 1.67 2.51
N LYS A 118 -4.73 1.53 3.72
CA LYS A 118 -5.49 1.17 4.93
C LYS A 118 -6.09 2.38 5.66
N THR A 119 -5.73 3.62 5.28
CA THR A 119 -6.28 4.80 5.98
C THR A 119 -7.67 5.19 5.46
N ILE A 120 -8.15 4.57 4.38
CA ILE A 120 -9.52 4.73 3.88
C ILE A 120 -10.14 3.33 3.73
N ASP A 121 -10.72 2.82 4.80
CA ASP A 121 -11.59 1.64 4.73
C ASP A 121 -12.91 2.06 4.06
N GLY A 122 -13.07 1.72 2.78
CA GLY A 122 -14.32 1.89 2.03
C GLY A 122 -14.27 2.88 0.87
N VAL A 123 -15.39 2.93 0.12
CA VAL A 123 -15.62 3.94 -0.92
C VAL A 123 -15.93 5.26 -0.23
N ILE A 124 -15.21 6.34 -0.55
CA ILE A 124 -15.59 7.70 -0.12
C ILE A 124 -17.01 7.96 -0.64
N THR A 125 -17.98 8.05 0.26
CA THR A 125 -19.36 8.29 -0.10
C THR A 125 -19.67 9.78 -0.14
N ARG A 126 -20.77 10.14 -0.82
CA ARG A 126 -21.33 11.50 -0.77
C ARG A 126 -21.48 12.04 0.66
N ARG A 127 -21.78 11.16 1.62
CA ARG A 127 -21.97 11.53 3.04
C ARG A 127 -20.66 11.94 3.71
N ASP A 128 -19.56 11.31 3.33
CA ASP A 128 -18.24 11.55 3.93
C ASP A 128 -17.66 12.91 3.52
N LEU A 129 -18.17 13.50 2.45
CA LEU A 129 -17.76 14.81 1.96
C LEU A 129 -18.56 15.97 2.56
N ILE A 130 -19.72 15.71 3.20
CA ILE A 130 -20.59 16.77 3.71
C ILE A 130 -19.84 17.62 4.75
N GLY A 131 -19.69 18.90 4.47
CA GLY A 131 -18.95 19.82 5.33
C GLY A 131 -18.23 20.93 4.57
N THR A 132 -17.56 21.79 5.33
CA THR A 132 -16.73 22.88 4.79
C THR A 132 -15.27 22.44 4.78
N TRP A 133 -14.72 22.30 3.59
CA TRP A 133 -13.31 22.01 3.36
C TRP A 133 -12.62 23.30 2.93
N ALA A 134 -11.45 23.56 3.48
CA ALA A 134 -10.68 24.75 3.16
C ALA A 134 -9.24 24.35 2.84
N SER A 135 -8.72 24.84 1.72
CA SER A 135 -7.32 24.75 1.39
C SER A 135 -6.72 26.16 1.27
N GLU A 136 -5.48 26.29 1.72
CA GLU A 136 -4.66 27.47 1.51
C GLU A 136 -3.56 27.08 0.52
N GLU A 137 -3.75 27.47 -0.73
CA GLU A 137 -2.69 27.34 -1.74
C GLU A 137 -1.95 28.68 -1.87
N ASN A 138 -0.74 28.65 -2.44
CA ASN A 138 0.11 29.83 -2.64
C ASN A 138 -0.61 31.01 -3.36
N GLU A 139 -1.70 30.73 -4.07
CA GLU A 139 -2.52 31.72 -4.79
C GLU A 139 -3.80 32.15 -4.03
N GLY A 140 -4.15 31.52 -2.89
CA GLY A 140 -5.23 31.96 -2.01
C GLY A 140 -6.01 30.87 -1.28
N PHE A 141 -7.00 31.31 -0.49
CA PHE A 141 -7.96 30.44 0.17
C PHE A 141 -9.11 30.12 -0.77
N PHE A 142 -9.45 28.84 -0.92
CA PHE A 142 -10.75 28.43 -1.43
C PHE A 142 -11.47 27.57 -0.39
N LYS A 143 -12.77 27.82 -0.21
CA LYS A 143 -13.65 27.02 0.65
C LYS A 143 -14.62 26.27 -0.22
N ILE A 144 -14.71 24.96 -0.04
CA ILE A 144 -15.71 24.13 -0.69
C ILE A 144 -16.68 23.65 0.38
N ASN A 145 -17.98 23.91 0.18
CA ASN A 145 -19.04 23.37 1.01
C ASN A 145 -19.77 22.29 0.22
N PHE A 146 -19.78 21.07 0.72
CA PHE A 146 -20.63 20.00 0.18
C PHE A 146 -21.90 19.89 1.01
N ASN A 147 -23.05 20.00 0.35
CA ASN A 147 -24.36 19.95 0.99
C ASN A 147 -24.93 18.53 0.98
N ASN A 148 -25.91 18.26 1.84
CA ASN A 148 -26.57 16.95 1.91
C ASN A 148 -27.46 16.64 0.67
N ASP A 149 -27.89 17.68 -0.05
CA ASP A 149 -28.55 17.54 -1.35
C ASP A 149 -27.56 17.22 -2.49
N GLY A 150 -26.26 17.23 -2.15
CA GLY A 150 -25.05 17.16 -2.96
C GLY A 150 -25.00 18.05 -4.19
N THR A 151 -25.46 19.26 -3.98
CA THR A 151 -24.79 20.43 -4.51
C THR A 151 -23.50 20.69 -3.71
N ALA A 152 -22.53 21.35 -4.35
CA ALA A 152 -21.41 21.93 -3.65
C ALA A 152 -21.25 23.40 -4.06
N SER A 153 -20.69 24.22 -3.18
CA SER A 153 -20.33 25.60 -3.51
C SER A 153 -18.86 25.84 -3.22
N CYS A 154 -18.18 26.51 -4.15
CA CYS A 154 -16.82 26.98 -3.97
C CYS A 154 -16.84 28.48 -3.74
N ILE A 155 -16.13 28.96 -2.71
CA ILE A 155 -15.90 30.38 -2.45
C ILE A 155 -14.42 30.64 -2.67
N TYR A 156 -14.13 31.51 -3.65
CA TYR A 156 -12.78 31.96 -3.96
C TYR A 156 -12.38 33.16 -3.09
N LYS A 157 -11.08 33.39 -2.96
CA LYS A 157 -10.51 34.51 -2.20
C LYS A 157 -11.03 35.89 -2.61
N ASN A 158 -11.40 36.08 -3.88
CA ASN A 158 -11.98 37.34 -4.39
C ASN A 158 -13.45 37.55 -3.98
N GLY A 159 -14.03 36.62 -3.19
CA GLY A 159 -15.42 36.66 -2.76
C GLY A 159 -16.40 36.13 -3.82
N SER A 160 -15.92 35.77 -5.01
CA SER A 160 -16.73 35.10 -6.02
C SER A 160 -17.08 33.70 -5.54
N SER A 161 -18.29 33.26 -5.85
CA SER A 161 -18.74 31.90 -5.62
C SER A 161 -19.09 31.23 -6.95
N ALA A 162 -18.88 29.92 -7.00
CA ALA A 162 -19.33 29.08 -8.10
C ALA A 162 -20.06 27.86 -7.53
N ASP A 163 -21.21 27.55 -8.12
CA ASP A 163 -21.93 26.32 -7.83
C ASP A 163 -21.28 25.17 -8.59
N LEU A 164 -21.00 24.09 -7.87
CA LEU A 164 -20.41 22.87 -8.38
C LEU A 164 -21.42 21.73 -8.23
N TYR A 165 -21.55 20.95 -9.29
CA TYR A 165 -22.24 19.67 -9.23
C TYR A 165 -21.20 18.58 -9.13
N TYR A 166 -21.30 17.72 -8.12
CA TYR A 166 -20.41 16.57 -7.97
C TYR A 166 -21.22 15.28 -8.04
N SER A 167 -20.70 14.33 -8.80
CA SER A 167 -21.16 12.94 -8.84
C SER A 167 -19.98 12.05 -8.44
N ILE A 168 -20.10 11.41 -7.28
CA ILE A 168 -19.25 10.30 -6.83
C ILE A 168 -20.17 9.10 -6.66
#